data_AF-R9HH12-F1
#
_entry.id   AF-R9HH12-F1
#
_cell.length_a   1.000
_cell.length_b   1.000
_cell.length_c   1.000
_cell.angle_alpha   90.00
_cell.angle_beta   90.00
_cell.angle_gamma   90.00
#
_symmetry.space_group_name_H-M   'P 1'
#
loop_
_entity.id
_entity.type
_entity.pdbx_description
1 polymer ?
#
loop_
_entity_poly.entity_id
_entity_poly.type
_entity_poly.pdbx_seq_one_letter_code
_entity_poly.pdbx_strand_id
1 'polypeptide(L)'
;MKFRILFFICIIISSVDIASAQNLVTKKTYWDWGNARLHESFTVIAGTGTRHGSYKEYDRNGMLLISANYNHGALHGLCIEYFGTPEKYISKSTNYLNGKKSGVEKNYNLGSSGHYLLEECIYKEDEMIEKTSYYTDAKNRGQKKSHAKLVDDKQYNTNWFQNGQIEYKGILQVTPGNYGNITTPIQYTRYSETGILIEKLDDNIISFYAEDGKTITQKENLSTDVIECYDNGALTKSIKVLREAGNEYYEVSLYKDNEVYSKKIVDQNGNDVEQLRKEKLLELQYDSLYNKLQEILPTKVSMNIKEMEFVRPDVVYCRKGAYESSGKSSALETAVETHKKELDDVIRLRNEYTERGIKKNDGKYYKSVKLISEYIDKISRDFMQKYDTLSMMKKMVEQISDDLQCVECSYTYYRGQQGYKDNVPKIHKNAYNAYLATTEYLTLSLEGKNLSETLAILQQYATVSSKMRKWYSKKITPIEKLFKKAETSEAKLDIFLNNDVE
;
A
#
# COMPACT_ATOMS: atom_id res chain seq x y z
N MET A 1 -47.70 -26.88 -95.60
CA MET A 1 -49.04 -27.13 -95.02
C MET A 1 -49.72 -25.79 -94.81
N LYS A 2 -50.87 -25.59 -95.44
CA LYS A 2 -51.69 -24.37 -95.42
C LYS A 2 -52.30 -24.16 -94.03
N PHE A 3 -52.39 -22.93 -93.53
CA PHE A 3 -53.69 -22.23 -93.37
C PHE A 3 -53.48 -20.72 -93.18
N ARG A 4 -54.23 -19.96 -93.98
CA ARG A 4 -54.41 -18.50 -93.95
C ARG A 4 -55.39 -18.13 -92.83
N ILE A 5 -55.35 -16.88 -92.38
CA ILE A 5 -56.49 -15.92 -92.45
C ILE A 5 -55.95 -14.51 -92.16
N LEU A 6 -56.16 -13.60 -93.13
CA LEU A 6 -56.11 -12.14 -92.98
C LEU A 6 -57.35 -11.67 -92.22
N PHE A 7 -57.26 -10.60 -91.43
CA PHE A 7 -58.20 -9.47 -91.56
C PHE A 7 -57.64 -8.16 -90.98
N PHE A 8 -57.98 -7.08 -91.67
CA PHE A 8 -57.51 -5.70 -91.57
C PHE A 8 -58.42 -4.86 -90.64
N ILE A 9 -57.84 -3.80 -90.03
CA ILE A 9 -58.46 -2.54 -89.55
C ILE A 9 -59.26 -2.54 -88.24
N CYS A 10 -58.77 -1.76 -87.25
CA CYS A 10 -59.48 -0.59 -86.67
C CYS A 10 -58.64 0.09 -85.57
N ILE A 11 -58.10 1.27 -85.86
CA ILE A 11 -57.63 2.26 -84.89
C ILE A 11 -58.87 2.89 -84.24
N ILE A 12 -59.19 2.57 -82.99
CA ILE A 12 -59.98 3.43 -82.07
C ILE A 12 -59.54 3.18 -80.62
N ILE A 13 -58.79 4.15 -80.09
CA ILE A 13 -58.96 4.81 -78.78
C ILE A 13 -59.49 3.94 -77.62
N SER A 14 -58.62 3.64 -76.65
CA SER A 14 -58.91 3.78 -75.21
C SER A 14 -57.69 3.39 -74.37
N SER A 15 -56.57 4.09 -74.55
CA SER A 15 -55.67 4.34 -73.42
C SER A 15 -56.41 5.30 -72.49
N VAL A 16 -57.24 4.74 -71.63
CA VAL A 16 -57.73 5.45 -70.45
C VAL A 16 -56.55 5.48 -69.48
N ASP A 17 -55.60 6.37 -69.76
CA ASP A 17 -54.77 6.93 -68.70
C ASP A 17 -55.71 7.74 -67.82
N ILE A 18 -56.38 7.08 -66.86
CA ILE A 18 -56.80 7.78 -65.64
C ILE A 18 -55.50 8.10 -64.91
N ALA A 19 -54.81 9.13 -65.40
CA ALA A 19 -54.15 10.05 -64.51
C ALA A 19 -55.29 10.68 -63.69
N SER A 20 -55.67 9.99 -62.60
CA SER A 20 -56.37 10.65 -61.50
C SER A 20 -55.39 11.70 -60.99
N ALA A 21 -55.41 12.89 -61.61
CA ALA A 21 -54.80 14.06 -61.06
C ALA A 21 -55.41 14.20 -59.65
N GLN A 22 -54.61 13.91 -58.63
CA GLN A 22 -55.07 14.07 -57.26
C GLN A 22 -55.49 15.53 -57.10
N ASN A 23 -56.76 15.76 -56.79
CA ASN A 23 -57.26 17.10 -56.52
C ASN A 23 -56.62 17.58 -55.21
N LEU A 24 -55.66 18.50 -55.31
CA LEU A 24 -54.96 19.09 -54.17
C LEU A 24 -55.63 20.41 -53.77
N VAL A 25 -55.78 20.62 -52.47
CA VAL A 25 -56.31 21.87 -51.88
C VAL A 25 -55.23 22.51 -51.04
N THR A 26 -54.91 23.77 -51.30
CA THR A 26 -54.02 24.57 -50.44
C THR A 26 -54.79 25.10 -49.24
N LYS A 27 -54.26 24.83 -48.04
CA LYS A 27 -54.72 25.35 -46.76
C LYS A 27 -53.70 26.34 -46.22
N LYS A 28 -54.19 27.36 -45.50
CA LYS A 28 -53.38 28.37 -44.85
C LYS A 28 -53.85 28.56 -43.41
N THR A 29 -52.90 28.76 -42.51
CA THR A 29 -53.14 29.14 -41.11
C THR A 29 -52.46 30.48 -40.84
N TYR A 30 -52.93 31.23 -39.85
CA TYR A 30 -52.46 32.58 -39.55
C TYR A 30 -52.19 32.74 -38.06
N TRP A 31 -51.22 33.57 -37.71
CA TRP A 31 -50.87 33.91 -36.33
C TRP A 31 -51.89 34.82 -35.65
N ASP A 32 -52.70 35.53 -36.44
CA ASP A 32 -53.65 36.54 -36.00
C ASP A 32 -55.06 36.27 -36.55
N TRP A 33 -56.08 36.73 -35.83
CA TRP A 33 -57.48 36.62 -36.27
C TRP A 33 -57.78 37.43 -37.54
N GLY A 34 -56.98 38.46 -37.83
CA GLY A 34 -57.11 39.27 -39.04
C GLY A 34 -56.63 38.57 -40.32
N ASN A 35 -56.07 37.36 -40.23
CA ASN A 35 -55.45 36.63 -41.33
C ASN A 35 -54.35 37.44 -42.06
N ALA A 36 -53.65 38.34 -41.36
CA ALA A 36 -52.62 39.19 -41.95
C ALA A 36 -51.22 38.56 -41.88
N ARG A 37 -50.95 37.71 -40.88
CA ARG A 37 -49.65 37.10 -40.61
C ARG A 37 -49.71 35.60 -40.87
N LEU A 38 -49.26 35.18 -42.05
CA LEU A 38 -49.24 33.77 -42.45
C LEU A 38 -48.39 32.95 -41.47
N HIS A 39 -48.93 31.83 -41.00
CA HIS A 39 -48.23 30.87 -40.15
C HIS A 39 -47.78 29.67 -40.98
N GLU A 40 -48.71 28.94 -41.59
CA GLU A 40 -48.39 27.82 -42.48
C GLU A 40 -49.16 27.93 -43.80
N SER A 41 -48.59 27.34 -44.85
CA SER A 41 -49.24 27.09 -46.14
C SER A 41 -48.93 25.67 -46.59
N PHE A 42 -49.94 24.83 -46.77
CA PHE A 42 -49.75 23.42 -47.08
C PHE A 42 -50.82 22.86 -48.00
N THR A 43 -50.46 21.87 -48.83
CA THR A 43 -51.40 21.18 -49.71
C THR A 43 -51.88 19.87 -49.10
N VAL A 44 -53.18 19.57 -49.25
CA VAL A 44 -53.81 18.31 -48.82
C VAL A 44 -54.57 17.66 -49.97
N ILE A 45 -54.75 16.35 -49.90
CA ILE A 45 -55.67 15.62 -50.77
C ILE A 45 -57.10 16.06 -50.43
N ALA A 46 -57.85 16.50 -51.44
CA ALA A 46 -59.23 16.95 -51.26
C ALA A 46 -60.07 15.85 -50.59
N GLY A 47 -60.84 16.23 -49.56
CA GLY A 47 -61.73 15.32 -48.84
C GLY A 47 -61.09 14.47 -47.73
N THR A 48 -59.76 14.33 -47.67
CA THR A 48 -59.10 13.53 -46.61
C THR A 48 -58.37 14.38 -45.57
N GLY A 49 -57.91 15.57 -45.95
CA GLY A 49 -57.05 16.39 -45.09
C GLY A 49 -55.61 15.88 -44.97
N THR A 50 -55.27 14.77 -45.63
CA THR A 50 -53.91 14.20 -45.65
C THR A 50 -52.97 15.13 -46.41
N ARG A 51 -51.84 15.54 -45.79
CA ARG A 51 -50.82 16.37 -46.44
C ARG A 51 -50.24 15.66 -47.68
N HIS A 52 -50.25 16.34 -48.82
CA HIS A 52 -49.66 15.85 -50.06
C HIS A 52 -49.26 17.05 -50.93
N GLY A 53 -48.00 17.12 -51.36
CA GLY A 53 -47.40 18.27 -52.03
C GLY A 53 -46.65 19.22 -51.07
N SER A 54 -46.61 20.50 -51.40
CA SER A 54 -45.78 21.49 -50.71
C SER A 54 -46.28 21.86 -49.29
N TYR A 55 -45.33 22.14 -48.39
CA TYR A 55 -45.53 22.69 -47.05
C TYR A 55 -44.54 23.83 -46.82
N LYS A 56 -45.02 24.95 -46.27
CA LYS A 56 -44.20 26.08 -45.82
C LYS A 56 -44.68 26.58 -44.47
N GLU A 57 -43.73 26.98 -43.63
CA GLU A 57 -43.97 27.53 -42.30
C GLU A 57 -43.20 28.85 -42.12
N TYR A 58 -43.81 29.81 -41.44
CA TYR A 58 -43.31 31.17 -41.28
C TYR A 58 -43.37 31.61 -39.81
N ASP A 59 -42.38 32.37 -39.37
CA ASP A 59 -42.37 32.98 -38.05
C ASP A 59 -43.38 34.13 -37.91
N ARG A 60 -43.48 34.74 -36.73
CA ARG A 60 -44.42 35.87 -36.47
C ARG A 60 -44.09 37.13 -37.26
N ASN A 61 -42.88 37.24 -37.81
CA ASN A 61 -42.41 38.35 -38.63
C ASN A 61 -42.56 38.06 -40.13
N GLY A 62 -43.06 36.88 -40.51
CA GLY A 62 -43.23 36.44 -41.90
C GLY A 62 -41.97 35.85 -42.54
N MET A 63 -40.93 35.56 -41.76
CA MET A 63 -39.71 34.93 -42.24
C MET A 63 -39.93 33.42 -42.39
N LEU A 64 -39.48 32.85 -43.51
CA LEU A 64 -39.63 31.42 -43.79
C LEU A 64 -38.78 30.61 -42.81
N LEU A 65 -39.39 29.64 -42.13
CA LEU A 65 -38.74 28.72 -41.20
C LEU A 65 -38.52 27.35 -41.83
N ILE A 66 -39.53 26.81 -42.53
CA ILE A 66 -39.49 25.47 -43.11
C ILE A 66 -40.08 25.48 -44.52
N SER A 67 -39.48 24.71 -45.43
CA SER A 67 -40.03 24.35 -46.74
C SER A 67 -39.85 22.86 -46.97
N ALA A 68 -40.95 22.12 -47.15
CA ALA A 68 -40.93 20.67 -47.30
C ALA A 68 -41.94 20.18 -48.33
N ASN A 69 -41.88 18.90 -48.66
CA ASN A 69 -42.90 18.21 -49.44
C ASN A 69 -43.39 16.96 -48.69
N TYR A 70 -44.66 16.65 -48.88
CA TYR A 70 -45.32 15.49 -48.32
C TYR A 70 -45.83 14.58 -49.44
N ASN A 71 -45.73 13.28 -49.25
CA ASN A 71 -46.36 12.26 -50.06
C ASN A 71 -47.26 11.41 -49.15
N HIS A 72 -48.58 11.53 -49.31
CA HIS A 72 -49.59 10.79 -48.54
C HIS A 72 -49.37 10.85 -47.01
N GLY A 73 -49.13 12.06 -46.49
CA GLY A 73 -48.97 12.32 -45.06
C GLY A 73 -47.54 12.14 -44.53
N ALA A 74 -46.63 11.55 -45.29
CA ALA A 74 -45.23 11.37 -44.92
C ALA A 74 -44.32 12.38 -45.62
N LEU A 75 -43.27 12.87 -44.96
CA LEU A 75 -42.25 13.71 -45.60
C LEU A 75 -41.60 12.99 -46.78
N HIS A 76 -41.45 13.68 -47.91
CA HIS A 76 -40.91 13.06 -49.12
C HIS A 76 -40.20 14.11 -49.98
N GLY A 77 -38.96 13.81 -50.37
CA GLY A 77 -38.06 14.75 -51.04
C GLY A 77 -37.31 15.67 -50.08
N LEU A 78 -36.87 16.81 -50.59
CA LEU A 78 -36.05 17.77 -49.85
C LEU A 78 -36.90 18.58 -48.85
N CYS A 79 -36.48 18.58 -47.59
CA CYS A 79 -36.94 19.47 -46.54
C CYS A 79 -35.82 20.46 -46.20
N ILE A 80 -36.15 21.75 -46.18
CA ILE A 80 -35.21 22.84 -45.90
C ILE A 80 -35.73 23.61 -44.69
N GLU A 81 -34.87 23.78 -43.69
CA GLU A 81 -35.07 24.64 -42.54
C GLU A 81 -34.17 25.88 -42.69
N TYR A 82 -34.63 27.01 -42.19
CA TYR A 82 -33.98 28.31 -42.32
C TYR A 82 -33.75 28.94 -40.96
N PHE A 83 -32.74 29.82 -40.86
CA PHE A 83 -32.47 30.59 -39.63
C PHE A 83 -33.53 31.64 -39.28
N GLY A 84 -34.56 31.82 -40.12
CA GLY A 84 -35.52 32.90 -39.97
C GLY A 84 -34.84 34.27 -40.14
N THR A 85 -34.10 34.45 -41.25
CA THR A 85 -33.52 35.75 -41.63
C THR A 85 -34.10 36.22 -42.98
N PRO A 86 -34.06 37.53 -43.28
CA PRO A 86 -34.51 38.06 -44.57
C PRO A 86 -33.81 37.42 -45.79
N GLU A 87 -32.54 37.06 -45.65
CA GLU A 87 -31.68 36.47 -46.69
C GLU A 87 -31.99 34.99 -46.95
N LYS A 88 -32.86 34.36 -46.13
CA LYS A 88 -33.23 32.94 -46.20
C LYS A 88 -32.01 32.01 -46.13
N TYR A 89 -31.10 32.29 -45.20
CA TYR A 89 -30.01 31.36 -44.91
C TYR A 89 -30.55 30.03 -44.40
N ILE A 90 -30.16 28.95 -45.07
CA ILE A 90 -30.55 27.58 -44.72
C ILE A 90 -29.82 27.20 -43.44
N SER A 91 -30.54 26.76 -42.41
CA SER A 91 -29.93 26.15 -41.22
C SER A 91 -29.68 24.66 -41.46
N LYS A 92 -30.60 24.00 -42.16
CA LYS A 92 -30.54 22.55 -42.40
C LYS A 92 -31.26 22.17 -43.68
N SER A 93 -30.73 21.19 -44.42
CA SER A 93 -31.43 20.56 -45.53
C SER A 93 -31.37 19.04 -45.41
N THR A 94 -32.49 18.35 -45.50
CA THR A 94 -32.59 16.90 -45.29
C THR A 94 -33.45 16.26 -46.38
N ASN A 95 -32.98 15.17 -46.98
CA ASN A 95 -33.78 14.37 -47.89
C ASN A 95 -34.57 13.30 -47.14
N TYR A 96 -35.87 13.20 -47.45
CA TYR A 96 -36.77 12.21 -46.89
C TYR A 96 -37.32 11.29 -48.00
N LEU A 97 -37.49 10.02 -47.67
CA LEU A 97 -38.21 9.05 -48.48
C LEU A 97 -39.28 8.40 -47.61
N ASN A 98 -40.54 8.77 -47.84
CA ASN A 98 -41.71 8.22 -47.14
C ASN A 98 -41.61 8.34 -45.61
N GLY A 99 -41.23 9.52 -45.13
CA GLY A 99 -41.16 9.86 -43.71
C GLY A 99 -39.83 9.56 -43.04
N LYS A 100 -38.99 8.73 -43.65
CA LYS A 100 -37.64 8.42 -43.16
C LYS A 100 -36.58 9.28 -43.84
N LYS A 101 -35.52 9.67 -43.14
CA LYS A 101 -34.34 10.30 -43.74
C LYS A 101 -33.68 9.32 -44.72
N SER A 102 -33.39 9.79 -45.92
CA SER A 102 -32.76 8.99 -46.95
C SER A 102 -32.00 9.90 -47.91
N GLY A 103 -30.69 9.69 -48.03
CA GLY A 103 -29.78 10.54 -48.80
C GLY A 103 -29.10 11.59 -47.93
N VAL A 104 -28.77 12.73 -48.54
CA VAL A 104 -27.91 13.74 -47.92
C VAL A 104 -28.69 14.65 -46.97
N GLU A 105 -28.13 14.87 -45.78
CA GLU A 105 -28.48 15.93 -44.84
C GLU A 105 -27.29 16.91 -44.73
N LYS A 106 -27.53 18.21 -44.75
CA LYS A 106 -26.52 19.26 -44.57
C LYS A 106 -26.95 20.18 -43.45
N ASN A 107 -26.05 20.41 -42.50
CA ASN A 107 -26.25 21.36 -41.41
C ASN A 107 -25.31 22.55 -41.61
N TYR A 108 -25.84 23.75 -41.43
CA TYR A 108 -25.11 25.00 -41.62
C TYR A 108 -25.11 25.80 -40.32
N ASN A 109 -24.12 26.67 -40.17
CA ASN A 109 -24.10 27.69 -39.12
C ASN A 109 -24.25 29.08 -39.72
N LEU A 110 -24.70 30.02 -38.88
CA LEU A 110 -24.69 31.44 -39.16
C LEU A 110 -23.86 32.14 -38.08
N GLY A 111 -22.64 32.53 -38.45
CA GLY A 111 -21.70 33.21 -37.54
C GLY A 111 -21.35 34.62 -38.01
N SER A 112 -20.49 35.31 -37.25
CA SER A 112 -19.96 36.64 -37.59
C SER A 112 -19.28 36.69 -38.96
N SER A 113 -18.78 35.55 -39.42
CA SER A 113 -18.11 35.36 -40.71
C SER A 113 -19.05 34.80 -41.80
N GLY A 114 -20.37 34.83 -41.59
CA GLY A 114 -21.39 34.47 -42.57
C GLY A 114 -21.99 33.08 -42.40
N HIS A 115 -22.63 32.61 -43.48
CA HIS A 115 -23.32 31.31 -43.60
C HIS A 115 -22.35 30.24 -44.14
N TYR A 116 -22.21 29.11 -43.45
CA TYR A 116 -21.24 28.06 -43.82
C TYR A 116 -21.66 26.66 -43.38
N LEU A 117 -21.20 25.65 -44.14
CA LEU A 117 -21.47 24.24 -43.89
C LEU A 117 -20.70 23.76 -42.64
N LEU A 118 -21.42 23.18 -41.69
CA LEU A 118 -20.86 22.54 -40.48
C LEU A 118 -20.52 21.08 -40.74
N GLU A 119 -21.51 20.37 -41.29
CA GLU A 119 -21.43 18.93 -41.50
C GLU A 119 -22.39 18.48 -42.59
N GLU A 120 -22.03 17.37 -43.21
CA GLU A 120 -22.82 16.62 -44.18
C GLU A 120 -22.97 15.19 -43.66
N CYS A 121 -24.20 14.68 -43.60
CA CYS A 121 -24.51 13.33 -43.19
C CYS A 121 -25.24 12.59 -44.32
N ILE A 122 -24.99 11.30 -44.48
CA ILE A 122 -25.73 10.44 -45.42
C ILE A 122 -26.54 9.44 -44.61
N TYR A 123 -27.84 9.39 -44.90
CA TYR A 123 -28.78 8.49 -44.24
C TYR A 123 -29.31 7.42 -45.20
N LYS A 124 -29.57 6.23 -44.67
CA LYS A 124 -30.34 5.17 -45.32
C LYS A 124 -31.41 4.72 -44.34
N GLU A 125 -32.67 5.04 -44.64
CA GLU A 125 -33.82 4.70 -43.78
C GLU A 125 -33.64 5.12 -42.30
N ASP A 126 -33.37 6.41 -42.06
CA ASP A 126 -33.08 7.01 -40.75
C ASP A 126 -31.73 6.60 -40.10
N GLU A 127 -31.05 5.57 -40.60
CA GLU A 127 -29.72 5.20 -40.13
C GLU A 127 -28.65 6.08 -40.80
N MET A 128 -27.84 6.77 -40.00
CA MET A 128 -26.70 7.53 -40.51
C MET A 128 -25.56 6.59 -40.86
N ILE A 129 -25.15 6.58 -42.13
CA ILE A 129 -24.08 5.72 -42.65
C ILE A 129 -22.79 6.49 -42.93
N GLU A 130 -22.86 7.81 -43.05
CA GLU A 130 -21.69 8.64 -43.32
C GLU A 130 -21.84 10.00 -42.65
N LYS A 131 -20.75 10.55 -42.14
CA LYS A 131 -20.68 11.91 -41.60
C LYS A 131 -19.36 12.55 -42.00
N THR A 132 -19.43 13.76 -42.51
CA THR A 132 -18.28 14.62 -42.76
C THR A 132 -18.48 15.93 -42.00
N SER A 133 -17.52 16.31 -41.16
CA SER A 133 -17.52 17.60 -40.47
C SER A 133 -16.46 18.51 -41.07
N TYR A 134 -16.71 19.82 -41.07
CA TYR A 134 -15.84 20.82 -41.68
C TYR A 134 -15.27 21.78 -40.64
N TYR A 135 -14.11 22.36 -40.94
CA TYR A 135 -13.60 23.50 -40.20
C TYR A 135 -14.49 24.73 -40.41
N THR A 136 -14.69 25.49 -39.35
CA THR A 136 -15.62 26.63 -39.29
C THR A 136 -14.91 27.96 -39.09
N ASP A 137 -13.63 27.93 -38.72
CA ASP A 137 -12.81 29.12 -38.60
C ASP A 137 -12.67 29.80 -39.97
N ALA A 138 -12.52 31.13 -39.94
CA ALA A 138 -12.55 31.92 -41.16
C ALA A 138 -11.43 31.57 -42.15
N LYS A 139 -10.30 31.03 -41.68
CA LYS A 139 -9.13 30.73 -42.51
C LYS A 139 -9.26 29.40 -43.23
N ASN A 140 -9.81 28.37 -42.57
CA ASN A 140 -9.85 26.99 -43.08
C ASN A 140 -11.26 26.51 -43.41
N ARG A 141 -12.25 27.41 -43.47
CA ARG A 141 -13.64 27.09 -43.75
C ARG A 141 -13.79 26.19 -44.98
N GLY A 142 -14.61 25.15 -44.85
CA GLY A 142 -14.95 24.24 -45.94
C GLY A 142 -13.92 23.13 -46.16
N GLN A 143 -12.77 23.17 -45.48
CA GLN A 143 -11.87 22.03 -45.40
C GLN A 143 -12.44 20.97 -44.46
N LYS A 144 -12.26 19.69 -44.81
CA LYS A 144 -12.71 18.58 -43.98
C LYS A 144 -11.92 18.55 -42.68
N LYS A 145 -12.63 18.41 -41.56
CA LYS A 145 -12.07 18.20 -40.23
C LYS A 145 -12.08 16.73 -39.85
N SER A 146 -13.20 16.06 -40.10
CA SER A 146 -13.34 14.62 -39.88
C SER A 146 -14.32 14.02 -40.87
N HIS A 147 -14.14 12.74 -41.14
CA HIS A 147 -14.99 11.94 -42.00
C HIS A 147 -15.09 10.55 -41.43
N ALA A 148 -16.30 10.03 -41.36
CA ALA A 148 -16.54 8.71 -40.83
C ALA A 148 -17.65 8.01 -41.61
N LYS A 149 -17.35 6.79 -42.07
CA LYS A 149 -18.24 5.97 -42.88
C LYS A 149 -18.45 4.60 -42.25
N LEU A 150 -19.71 4.24 -42.06
CA LEU A 150 -20.15 2.95 -41.57
C LEU A 150 -20.33 1.98 -42.74
N VAL A 151 -19.69 0.82 -42.65
CA VAL A 151 -19.89 -0.32 -43.55
C VAL A 151 -20.06 -1.55 -42.65
N ASP A 152 -21.26 -2.11 -42.67
CA ASP A 152 -21.67 -3.20 -41.78
C ASP A 152 -21.43 -2.86 -40.29
N ASP A 153 -20.52 -3.58 -39.62
CA ASP A 153 -20.15 -3.43 -38.22
C ASP A 153 -18.84 -2.64 -38.02
N LYS A 154 -18.33 -1.99 -39.08
CA LYS A 154 -17.06 -1.26 -39.08
C LYS A 154 -17.21 0.19 -39.46
N GLN A 155 -16.58 1.07 -38.69
CA GLN A 155 -16.53 2.51 -38.97
C GLN A 155 -15.14 2.91 -39.43
N TYR A 156 -15.04 3.42 -40.65
CA TYR A 156 -13.84 3.97 -41.26
C TYR A 156 -13.75 5.45 -40.96
N ASN A 157 -12.73 5.87 -40.22
CA ASN A 157 -12.57 7.23 -39.75
C ASN A 157 -11.32 7.86 -40.38
N THR A 158 -11.41 9.14 -40.72
CA THR A 158 -10.28 9.97 -41.12
C THR A 158 -10.45 11.35 -40.51
N ASN A 159 -9.41 11.83 -39.82
CA ASN A 159 -9.35 13.19 -39.29
C ASN A 159 -8.20 13.93 -39.98
N TRP A 160 -8.36 15.25 -40.13
CA TRP A 160 -7.37 16.11 -40.75
C TRP A 160 -7.03 17.28 -39.87
N PHE A 161 -5.77 17.70 -39.89
CA PHE A 161 -5.33 18.99 -39.39
C PHE A 161 -5.85 20.14 -40.26
N GLN A 162 -5.75 21.37 -39.74
CA GLN A 162 -6.15 22.58 -40.47
C GLN A 162 -5.32 22.84 -41.74
N ASN A 163 -4.13 22.25 -41.86
CA ASN A 163 -3.30 22.33 -43.07
C ASN A 163 -3.69 21.28 -44.14
N GLY A 164 -4.71 20.45 -43.87
CA GLY A 164 -5.19 19.40 -44.76
C GLY A 164 -4.42 18.08 -44.67
N GLN A 165 -3.39 17.98 -43.83
CA GLN A 165 -2.72 16.71 -43.57
C GLN A 165 -3.58 15.79 -42.71
N ILE A 166 -3.45 14.48 -42.90
CA ILE A 166 -4.20 13.48 -42.13
C ILE A 166 -3.60 13.43 -40.71
N GLU A 167 -4.45 13.56 -39.70
CA GLU A 167 -4.09 13.38 -38.28
C GLU A 167 -4.26 11.92 -37.86
N TYR A 168 -5.38 11.32 -38.28
CA TYR A 168 -5.80 9.99 -37.87
C TYR A 168 -6.49 9.30 -39.04
N LYS A 169 -6.20 8.02 -39.25
CA LYS A 169 -6.95 7.16 -40.16
C LYS A 169 -7.10 5.78 -39.53
N GLY A 170 -8.32 5.30 -39.37
CA GLY A 170 -8.53 4.03 -38.66
C GLY A 170 -9.86 3.37 -38.92
N ILE A 171 -9.93 2.10 -38.51
CA ILE A 171 -11.09 1.23 -38.55
C ILE A 171 -11.45 0.89 -37.11
N LEU A 172 -12.69 1.17 -36.75
CA LEU A 172 -13.23 0.92 -35.42
C LEU A 172 -14.34 -0.13 -35.51
N GLN A 173 -14.37 -1.05 -34.56
CA GLN A 173 -15.51 -1.93 -34.36
C GLN A 173 -16.66 -1.11 -33.75
N VAL A 174 -17.86 -1.23 -34.31
CA VAL A 174 -19.06 -0.61 -33.75
C VAL A 174 -20.12 -1.66 -33.44
N THR A 175 -21.00 -1.33 -32.49
CA THR A 175 -22.18 -2.16 -32.23
C THR A 175 -23.20 -1.97 -33.37
N PRO A 176 -23.76 -3.06 -33.95
CA PRO A 176 -24.76 -2.95 -35.01
C PRO A 176 -25.92 -2.02 -34.64
N GLY A 177 -26.33 -1.18 -35.58
CA GLY A 177 -27.47 -0.25 -35.43
C GLY A 177 -27.15 1.09 -34.74
N ASN A 178 -25.89 1.37 -34.36
CA ASN A 178 -25.53 2.64 -33.73
C ASN A 178 -24.23 3.24 -34.28
N TYR A 179 -24.37 4.27 -35.11
CA TYR A 179 -23.24 5.14 -35.49
C TYR A 179 -22.63 5.80 -34.23
N GLY A 180 -21.32 5.69 -34.04
CA GLY A 180 -20.59 6.40 -32.96
C GLY A 180 -20.48 5.68 -31.60
N ASN A 181 -21.15 4.53 -31.38
CA ASN A 181 -20.91 3.70 -30.19
C ASN A 181 -19.70 2.77 -30.42
N ILE A 182 -18.52 3.39 -30.40
CA ILE A 182 -17.22 2.77 -30.65
C ILE A 182 -16.87 1.83 -29.48
N THR A 183 -16.58 0.56 -29.78
CA THR A 183 -16.20 -0.42 -28.75
C THR A 183 -14.70 -0.64 -28.69
N THR A 184 -14.04 -0.80 -29.85
CA THR A 184 -12.61 -1.18 -29.89
C THR A 184 -11.98 -0.74 -31.21
N PRO A 185 -10.81 -0.09 -31.18
CA PRO A 185 -10.01 0.14 -32.39
C PRO A 185 -9.50 -1.20 -32.96
N ILE A 186 -9.69 -1.40 -34.27
CA ILE A 186 -9.19 -2.60 -34.97
C ILE A 186 -7.80 -2.31 -35.55
N GLN A 187 -7.69 -1.17 -36.23
CA GLN A 187 -6.48 -0.74 -36.92
C GLN A 187 -6.48 0.78 -37.02
N TYR A 188 -5.35 1.45 -36.81
CA TYR A 188 -5.22 2.87 -37.12
C TYR A 188 -3.78 3.29 -37.38
N THR A 189 -3.65 4.45 -38.02
CA THR A 189 -2.42 5.24 -38.07
C THR A 189 -2.70 6.66 -37.60
N ARG A 190 -1.73 7.25 -36.91
CA ARG A 190 -1.71 8.66 -36.51
C ARG A 190 -0.45 9.33 -36.99
N TYR A 191 -0.59 10.60 -37.33
CA TYR A 191 0.49 11.40 -37.87
C TYR A 191 0.62 12.73 -37.11
N SER A 192 1.81 13.30 -37.12
CA SER A 192 2.06 14.68 -36.73
C SER A 192 1.44 15.67 -37.73
N GLU A 193 1.36 16.94 -37.35
CA GLU A 193 0.93 18.03 -38.24
C GLU A 193 1.88 18.27 -39.43
N THR A 194 3.07 17.66 -39.42
CA THR A 194 4.03 17.67 -40.53
C THR A 194 3.93 16.42 -41.41
N GLY A 195 3.11 15.44 -41.04
CA GLY A 195 2.79 14.25 -41.86
C GLY A 195 3.65 13.05 -41.52
N ILE A 196 4.33 13.09 -40.37
CA ILE A 196 5.23 12.05 -39.89
C ILE A 196 4.39 11.03 -39.12
N LEU A 197 4.53 9.74 -39.43
CA LEU A 197 3.86 8.66 -38.71
C LEU A 197 4.36 8.63 -37.26
N ILE A 198 3.46 8.71 -36.28
CA ILE A 198 3.82 8.71 -34.84
C ILE A 198 3.32 7.46 -34.12
N GLU A 199 2.21 6.88 -34.57
CA GLU A 199 1.55 5.76 -33.89
C GLU A 199 0.80 4.90 -34.91
N LYS A 200 0.88 3.58 -34.77
CA LYS A 200 0.14 2.61 -35.59
C LYS A 200 -0.37 1.46 -34.72
N LEU A 201 -1.66 1.15 -34.82
CA LEU A 201 -2.22 -0.11 -34.31
C LEU A 201 -2.44 -1.07 -35.49
N ASP A 202 -1.87 -2.27 -35.39
CA ASP A 202 -2.02 -3.37 -36.34
C ASP A 202 -1.85 -4.69 -35.59
N ASP A 203 -2.69 -5.70 -35.86
CA ASP A 203 -2.59 -7.04 -35.24
C ASP A 203 -2.45 -7.02 -33.69
N ASN A 204 -3.24 -6.18 -33.01
CA ASN A 204 -3.19 -5.98 -31.54
C ASN A 204 -1.84 -5.44 -31.01
N ILE A 205 -1.00 -4.88 -31.89
CA ILE A 205 0.27 -4.26 -31.53
C ILE A 205 0.19 -2.77 -31.83
N ILE A 206 0.33 -1.95 -30.79
CA ILE A 206 0.53 -0.50 -30.94
C ILE A 206 2.03 -0.26 -31.11
N SER A 207 2.43 0.32 -32.23
CA SER A 207 3.81 0.73 -32.51
C SER A 207 3.93 2.24 -32.47
N PHE A 208 4.93 2.73 -31.75
CA PHE A 208 5.28 4.16 -31.66
C PHE A 208 6.56 4.42 -32.44
N TYR A 209 6.61 5.57 -33.10
CA TYR A 209 7.68 5.93 -34.02
C TYR A 209 8.42 7.19 -33.57
N ALA A 210 9.70 7.28 -33.92
CA ALA A 210 10.53 8.46 -33.71
C ALA A 210 10.15 9.61 -34.67
N GLU A 211 10.81 10.75 -34.53
CA GLU A 211 10.59 11.93 -35.37
C GLU A 211 10.90 11.70 -36.86
N ASP A 212 11.61 10.64 -37.22
CA ASP A 212 11.84 10.26 -38.62
C ASP A 212 10.65 9.52 -39.27
N GLY A 213 9.66 9.12 -38.47
CA GLY A 213 8.48 8.36 -38.88
C GLY A 213 8.76 6.94 -39.35
N LYS A 214 9.96 6.41 -39.10
CA LYS A 214 10.42 5.11 -39.59
C LYS A 214 10.95 4.23 -38.46
N THR A 215 11.69 4.83 -37.54
CA THR A 215 12.32 4.11 -36.43
C THR A 215 11.29 3.86 -35.34
N ILE A 216 11.07 2.59 -35.00
CA ILE A 216 10.18 2.21 -33.90
C ILE A 216 10.91 2.48 -32.58
N THR A 217 10.23 3.13 -31.65
CA THR A 217 10.73 3.42 -30.29
C THR A 217 10.08 2.52 -29.24
N GLN A 218 8.83 2.11 -29.48
CA GLN A 218 8.08 1.27 -28.55
C GLN A 218 7.06 0.41 -29.28
N LYS A 219 6.81 -0.79 -28.78
CA LYS A 219 5.67 -1.63 -29.15
C LYS A 219 4.91 -2.09 -27.92
N GLU A 220 3.59 -2.07 -27.98
CA GLU A 220 2.72 -2.59 -26.94
C GLU A 220 1.83 -3.69 -27.52
N ASN A 221 1.97 -4.90 -27.01
CA ASN A 221 1.17 -6.05 -27.42
C ASN A 221 -0.02 -6.21 -26.47
N LEU A 222 -1.21 -5.85 -26.95
CA LEU A 222 -2.46 -5.86 -26.19
C LEU A 222 -2.95 -7.28 -25.85
N SER A 223 -2.41 -8.32 -26.49
CA SER A 223 -2.79 -9.72 -26.23
C SER A 223 -1.92 -10.37 -25.16
N THR A 224 -0.71 -9.86 -24.93
CA THR A 224 0.27 -10.48 -24.02
C THR A 224 0.67 -9.58 -22.85
N ASP A 225 0.15 -8.34 -22.80
CA ASP A 225 0.54 -7.30 -21.85
C ASP A 225 2.07 -7.09 -21.82
N VAL A 226 2.70 -7.15 -23.01
CA VAL A 226 4.15 -6.95 -23.19
C VAL A 226 4.41 -5.60 -23.85
N ILE A 227 5.29 -4.82 -23.22
CA ILE A 227 5.81 -3.56 -23.75
C ILE A 227 7.27 -3.79 -24.13
N GLU A 228 7.64 -3.46 -25.36
CA GLU A 228 9.00 -3.52 -25.88
C GLU A 228 9.50 -2.10 -26.16
N CYS A 229 10.70 -1.75 -25.70
CA CYS A 229 11.35 -0.47 -25.96
C CYS A 229 12.57 -0.68 -26.86
N TYR A 230 12.73 0.21 -27.82
CA TYR A 230 13.75 0.15 -28.85
C TYR A 230 14.61 1.42 -28.83
N ASP A 231 15.92 1.28 -28.99
CA ASP A 231 16.86 2.37 -29.21
C ASP A 231 17.51 2.20 -30.58
N ASN A 232 17.34 3.19 -31.46
CA ASN A 232 17.79 3.13 -32.87
C ASN A 232 17.42 1.82 -33.59
N GLY A 233 16.23 1.27 -33.30
CA GLY A 233 15.71 0.03 -33.88
C GLY A 233 16.20 -1.26 -33.21
N ALA A 234 17.12 -1.21 -32.25
CA ALA A 234 17.53 -2.36 -31.45
C ALA A 234 16.64 -2.49 -30.21
N LEU A 235 16.15 -3.69 -29.92
CA LEU A 235 15.41 -3.97 -28.68
C LEU A 235 16.35 -3.80 -27.49
N THR A 236 16.00 -2.93 -26.53
CA THR A 236 16.81 -2.67 -25.34
C THR A 236 16.14 -3.15 -24.06
N LYS A 237 14.81 -3.17 -24.03
CA LYS A 237 14.03 -3.50 -22.84
C LYS A 237 12.69 -4.13 -23.23
N SER A 238 12.25 -5.12 -22.47
CA SER A 238 10.86 -5.57 -22.46
C SER A 238 10.31 -5.59 -21.04
N ILE A 239 9.01 -5.32 -20.92
CA ILE A 239 8.27 -5.31 -19.67
C ILE A 239 7.03 -6.17 -19.88
N LYS A 240 6.89 -7.24 -19.09
CA LYS A 240 5.70 -8.08 -19.08
C LYS A 240 4.98 -7.93 -17.74
N VAL A 241 3.68 -7.64 -17.80
CA VAL A 241 2.83 -7.56 -16.61
C VAL A 241 2.53 -8.98 -16.10
N LEU A 242 2.77 -9.21 -14.81
CA LEU A 242 2.47 -10.44 -14.09
C LEU A 242 1.46 -10.14 -12.98
N ARG A 243 0.43 -10.97 -12.83
CA ARG A 243 -0.61 -10.80 -11.79
C ARG A 243 -0.57 -11.99 -10.84
N GLU A 244 -0.26 -11.77 -9.57
CA GLU A 244 -0.13 -12.82 -8.56
C GLU A 244 -0.89 -12.40 -7.29
N ALA A 245 -1.87 -13.20 -6.87
CA ALA A 245 -2.69 -12.96 -5.66
C ALA A 245 -3.31 -11.55 -5.55
N GLY A 246 -3.67 -10.94 -6.69
CA GLY A 246 -4.26 -9.59 -6.75
C GLY A 246 -3.25 -8.44 -6.79
N ASN A 247 -1.95 -8.72 -6.77
CA ASN A 247 -0.89 -7.72 -6.96
C ASN A 247 -0.34 -7.79 -8.40
N GLU A 248 0.08 -6.63 -8.93
CA GLU A 248 0.78 -6.53 -10.21
C GLU A 248 2.30 -6.44 -9.99
N TYR A 249 3.02 -7.23 -10.77
CA TYR A 249 4.48 -7.25 -10.83
C TYR A 249 4.91 -7.11 -12.28
N TYR A 250 6.17 -6.72 -12.48
CA TYR A 250 6.70 -6.47 -13.80
C TYR A 250 7.95 -7.32 -14.01
N GLU A 251 7.90 -8.25 -14.96
CA GLU A 251 9.11 -8.89 -15.46
C GLU A 251 9.79 -7.93 -16.42
N VAL A 252 10.95 -7.41 -16.02
CA VAL A 252 11.78 -6.51 -16.82
C VAL A 252 12.95 -7.31 -17.37
N SER A 253 13.04 -7.40 -18.69
CA SER A 253 14.18 -7.98 -19.38
C SER A 253 14.97 -6.88 -20.09
N LEU A 254 16.29 -6.88 -19.95
CA LEU A 254 17.21 -5.97 -20.61
C LEU A 254 18.01 -6.72 -21.66
N TYR A 255 18.17 -6.09 -22.82
CA TYR A 255 18.74 -6.71 -24.01
C TYR A 255 20.02 -5.99 -24.43
N LYS A 256 21.00 -6.78 -24.89
CA LYS A 256 22.22 -6.32 -25.53
C LYS A 256 22.54 -7.31 -26.64
N ASP A 257 22.79 -6.81 -27.85
CA ASP A 257 23.05 -7.64 -29.04
C ASP A 257 21.94 -8.69 -29.29
N ASN A 258 20.67 -8.30 -29.05
CA ASN A 258 19.46 -9.15 -29.09
C ASN A 258 19.43 -10.32 -28.08
N GLU A 259 20.36 -10.39 -27.14
CA GLU A 259 20.35 -11.37 -26.05
C GLU A 259 19.95 -10.72 -24.72
N VAL A 260 19.17 -11.46 -23.92
CA VAL A 260 18.78 -11.01 -22.57
C VAL A 260 19.99 -11.15 -21.64
N TYR A 261 20.57 -10.03 -21.22
CA TYR A 261 21.68 -10.04 -20.26
C TYR A 261 21.21 -9.83 -18.81
N SER A 262 19.98 -9.36 -18.61
CA SER A 262 19.38 -9.21 -17.29
C SER A 262 17.88 -9.45 -17.36
N LYS A 263 17.35 -10.22 -16.41
CA LYS A 263 15.91 -10.41 -16.20
C LYS A 263 15.63 -10.32 -14.71
N LYS A 264 14.65 -9.51 -14.33
CA LYS A 264 14.21 -9.34 -12.94
C LYS A 264 12.70 -9.18 -12.86
N ILE A 265 12.13 -9.59 -11.73
CA ILE A 265 10.75 -9.30 -11.39
C ILE A 265 10.77 -8.15 -10.37
N VAL A 266 10.08 -7.07 -10.69
CA VAL A 266 10.00 -5.89 -9.83
C VAL A 266 8.56 -5.59 -9.41
N ASP A 267 8.40 -4.96 -8.26
CA ASP A 267 7.13 -4.37 -7.84
C ASP A 267 6.84 -3.07 -8.61
N GLN A 268 5.67 -2.46 -8.34
CA GLN A 268 5.28 -1.16 -8.90
C GLN A 268 6.26 0.00 -8.61
N ASN A 269 7.12 -0.14 -7.60
CA ASN A 269 8.12 0.86 -7.23
C ASN A 269 9.50 0.55 -7.85
N GLY A 270 9.64 -0.53 -8.61
CA GLY A 270 10.90 -0.97 -9.20
C GLY A 270 11.81 -1.77 -8.26
N ASN A 271 11.32 -2.19 -7.09
CA ASN A 271 12.08 -3.01 -6.14
C ASN A 271 12.12 -4.48 -6.58
N ASP A 272 13.28 -5.12 -6.42
CA ASP A 272 13.49 -6.53 -6.75
C ASP A 272 12.65 -7.46 -5.83
N VAL A 273 11.68 -8.16 -6.41
CA VAL A 273 10.73 -9.00 -5.67
C VAL A 273 11.41 -10.18 -5.00
N GLU A 274 12.44 -10.78 -5.61
CA GLU A 274 13.17 -11.88 -5.00
C GLU A 274 13.94 -11.42 -3.76
N GLN A 275 14.53 -10.22 -3.84
CA GLN A 275 15.21 -9.63 -2.70
C GLN A 275 14.22 -9.34 -1.56
N LEU A 276 13.07 -8.73 -1.85
CA LEU A 276 12.04 -8.46 -0.85
C LEU A 276 11.53 -9.76 -0.18
N ARG A 277 11.35 -10.84 -0.95
CA ARG A 277 10.96 -12.16 -0.42
C ARG A 277 12.03 -12.72 0.53
N LYS A 278 13.32 -12.60 0.17
CA LYS A 278 14.45 -13.02 1.03
C LYS A 278 14.52 -12.19 2.31
N GLU A 279 14.33 -10.88 2.22
CA GLU A 279 14.31 -9.99 3.39
C GLU A 279 13.15 -10.31 4.33
N LYS A 280 11.95 -10.58 3.80
CA LYS A 280 10.80 -10.98 4.60
C LYS A 280 11.01 -12.32 5.31
N LEU A 281 11.65 -13.29 4.64
CA LEU A 281 11.98 -14.57 5.27
C LEU A 281 12.95 -14.38 6.45
N LEU A 282 13.95 -13.50 6.30
CA LEU A 282 14.90 -13.19 7.38
C LEU A 282 14.24 -12.46 8.55
N GLU A 283 13.28 -11.57 8.29
CA GLU A 283 12.46 -10.94 9.32
C GLU A 283 11.69 -11.99 10.13
N LEU A 284 10.98 -12.90 9.46
CA LEU A 284 10.25 -14.00 10.13
C LEU A 284 11.17 -14.92 10.95
N GLN A 285 12.37 -15.21 10.43
CA GLN A 285 13.38 -15.97 11.16
C GLN A 285 13.85 -15.22 12.42
N TYR A 286 14.07 -13.91 12.30
CA TYR A 286 14.45 -13.07 13.43
C TYR A 286 13.36 -13.05 14.50
N ASP A 287 12.10 -12.84 14.12
CA ASP A 287 10.96 -12.81 15.04
C ASP A 287 10.84 -14.12 15.82
N SER A 288 11.01 -15.26 15.13
CA SER A 288 11.01 -16.57 15.78
C SER A 288 12.14 -16.71 16.81
N LEU A 289 13.35 -16.25 16.49
CA LEU A 289 14.48 -16.29 17.43
C LEU A 289 14.28 -15.30 18.58
N TYR A 290 13.72 -14.13 18.32
CA TYR A 290 13.44 -13.12 19.35
C TYR A 290 12.40 -13.61 20.35
N ASN A 291 11.35 -14.29 19.89
CA ASN A 291 10.37 -14.94 20.78
C ASN A 291 11.04 -16.00 21.65
N LYS A 292 11.89 -16.86 21.07
CA LYS A 292 12.68 -17.83 21.83
C LYS A 292 13.60 -17.15 22.87
N LEU A 293 14.21 -16.02 22.53
CA LEU A 293 15.00 -15.24 23.48
C LEU A 293 14.13 -14.69 24.63
N GLN A 294 12.91 -14.24 24.36
CA GLN A 294 11.97 -13.79 25.40
C GLN A 294 11.55 -14.93 26.35
N GLU A 295 11.41 -16.15 25.84
CA GLU A 295 11.12 -17.33 26.67
C GLU A 295 12.29 -17.69 27.58
N ILE A 296 13.52 -17.70 27.05
CA ILE A 296 14.72 -18.06 27.81
C ILE A 296 15.13 -16.95 28.79
N LEU A 297 15.06 -15.70 28.35
CA LEU A 297 15.52 -14.53 29.11
C LEU A 297 14.55 -13.35 28.91
N PRO A 298 13.42 -13.35 29.65
CA PRO A 298 12.41 -12.29 29.56
C PRO A 298 12.98 -10.91 29.87
N THR A 299 12.43 -9.88 29.24
CA THR A 299 12.89 -8.48 29.45
C THR A 299 12.76 -8.05 30.91
N LYS A 300 11.82 -8.63 31.66
CA LYS A 300 11.63 -8.36 33.08
C LYS A 300 12.79 -8.85 33.96
N VAL A 301 13.45 -9.94 33.58
CA VAL A 301 14.63 -10.46 34.33
C VAL A 301 15.78 -9.46 34.28
N SER A 302 15.96 -8.79 33.13
CA SER A 302 16.91 -7.67 32.96
C SER A 302 16.66 -6.53 33.95
N MET A 303 15.39 -6.16 34.18
CA MET A 303 15.02 -5.15 35.18
C MET A 303 15.32 -5.64 36.60
N ASN A 304 14.94 -6.88 36.94
CA ASN A 304 15.15 -7.43 38.28
C ASN A 304 16.64 -7.55 38.65
N ILE A 305 17.53 -7.87 37.69
CA ILE A 305 18.99 -7.92 37.94
C ILE A 305 19.54 -6.52 38.19
N LYS A 306 19.10 -5.54 37.40
CA LYS A 306 19.49 -4.14 37.60
C LYS A 306 19.04 -3.59 38.96
N GLU A 307 17.87 -4.03 39.43
CA GLU A 307 17.30 -3.67 40.73
C GLU A 307 17.80 -4.55 41.89
N MET A 308 18.76 -5.44 41.64
CA MET A 308 19.42 -6.25 42.67
C MET A 308 20.40 -5.38 43.47
N GLU A 309 19.86 -4.41 44.20
CA GLU A 309 20.55 -3.54 45.15
C GLU A 309 20.27 -4.01 46.58
N PHE A 310 21.30 -4.01 47.43
CA PHE A 310 21.16 -4.34 48.84
C PHE A 310 20.37 -3.26 49.56
N VAL A 311 19.28 -3.65 50.20
CA VAL A 311 18.46 -2.74 50.99
C VAL A 311 19.07 -2.65 52.39
N ARG A 312 19.33 -1.43 52.87
CA ARG A 312 19.77 -1.24 54.25
C ARG A 312 18.65 -1.65 55.20
N PRO A 313 18.97 -2.23 56.38
CA PRO A 313 17.95 -2.61 57.34
C PRO A 313 17.08 -1.42 57.75
N ASP A 314 15.75 -1.57 57.66
CA ASP A 314 14.78 -0.55 58.10
C ASP A 314 14.88 -0.28 59.62
N VAL A 315 15.36 -1.27 60.37
CA VAL A 315 15.46 -1.21 61.84
C VAL A 315 16.90 -0.88 62.24
N VAL A 316 17.12 0.36 62.67
CA VAL A 316 18.36 0.71 63.37
C VAL A 316 18.26 0.31 64.84
N TYR A 317 18.67 -0.92 65.18
CA TYR A 317 18.62 -1.43 66.57
C TYR A 317 19.35 -0.51 67.56
N CYS A 318 20.56 -0.07 67.19
CA CYS A 318 21.24 1.06 67.80
C CYS A 318 22.35 1.58 66.88
N ARG A 319 22.73 2.86 67.04
CA ARG A 319 23.78 3.50 66.24
C ARG A 319 25.11 2.75 66.29
N LYS A 320 25.43 2.17 67.46
CA LYS A 320 26.62 1.34 67.66
C LYS A 320 26.59 0.08 66.80
N GLY A 321 25.53 -0.72 66.93
CA GLY A 321 25.39 -1.96 66.18
C GLY A 321 25.52 -1.72 64.68
N ALA A 322 24.91 -0.63 64.18
CA ALA A 322 25.02 -0.22 62.80
C ALA A 322 26.47 0.12 62.38
N TYR A 323 27.23 0.80 63.25
CA TYR A 323 28.62 1.16 62.98
C TYR A 323 29.52 -0.09 62.93
N GLU A 324 29.47 -0.93 63.97
CA GLU A 324 30.33 -2.11 64.12
C GLU A 324 30.02 -3.21 63.08
N SER A 325 28.78 -3.31 62.60
CA SER A 325 28.40 -4.29 61.57
C SER A 325 28.64 -3.80 60.14
N SER A 326 28.75 -2.49 59.90
CA SER A 326 28.76 -1.92 58.55
C SER A 326 29.87 -2.46 57.64
N GLY A 327 31.10 -2.59 58.16
CA GLY A 327 32.23 -3.13 57.42
C GLY A 327 32.06 -4.62 57.07
N LYS A 328 31.48 -5.41 57.99
CA LYS A 328 31.19 -6.83 57.77
C LYS A 328 30.13 -7.00 56.69
N SER A 329 29.01 -6.27 56.78
CA SER A 329 27.96 -6.27 55.76
C SER A 329 28.51 -5.88 54.38
N SER A 330 29.28 -4.78 54.31
CA SER A 330 29.83 -4.29 53.05
C SER A 330 30.78 -5.31 52.38
N ALA A 331 31.54 -6.08 53.16
CA ALA A 331 32.39 -7.15 52.63
C ALA A 331 31.55 -8.30 52.02
N LEU A 332 30.45 -8.69 52.68
CA LEU A 332 29.54 -9.72 52.16
C LEU A 332 28.82 -9.25 50.88
N GLU A 333 28.35 -8.00 50.87
CA GLU A 333 27.74 -7.39 49.68
C GLU A 333 28.71 -7.38 48.49
N THR A 334 29.97 -7.00 48.73
CA THR A 334 31.02 -6.97 47.70
C THR A 334 31.30 -8.35 47.10
N ALA A 335 31.28 -9.40 47.92
CA ALA A 335 31.45 -10.78 47.45
C ALA A 335 30.32 -11.21 46.51
N VAL A 336 29.06 -10.85 46.81
CA VAL A 336 27.92 -11.14 45.94
C VAL A 336 27.94 -10.28 44.67
N GLU A 337 28.30 -8.99 44.77
CA GLU A 337 28.35 -8.08 43.63
C GLU A 337 29.41 -8.50 42.60
N THR A 338 30.49 -9.14 43.04
CA THR A 338 31.53 -9.68 42.14
C THR A 338 30.97 -10.75 41.22
N HIS A 339 30.08 -11.62 41.73
CA HIS A 339 29.40 -12.65 40.94
C HIS A 339 28.28 -12.09 40.03
N LYS A 340 27.69 -10.95 40.41
CA LYS A 340 26.65 -10.28 39.62
C LYS A 340 27.18 -9.68 38.30
N LYS A 341 28.44 -9.26 38.25
CA LYS A 341 29.07 -8.69 37.02
C LYS A 341 28.93 -9.58 35.79
N GLU A 342 29.05 -10.90 35.96
CA GLU A 342 28.87 -11.85 34.85
C GLU A 342 27.44 -11.81 34.28
N LEU A 343 26.43 -11.62 35.14
CA LEU A 343 25.04 -11.50 34.73
C LEU A 343 24.77 -10.17 34.04
N ASP A 344 25.36 -9.08 34.54
CA ASP A 344 25.20 -7.74 33.95
C ASP A 344 25.67 -7.70 32.50
N ASP A 345 26.76 -8.39 32.14
CA ASP A 345 27.23 -8.48 30.77
C ASP A 345 26.27 -9.23 29.85
N VAL A 346 25.71 -10.33 30.32
CA VAL A 346 24.69 -11.09 29.57
C VAL A 346 23.46 -10.22 29.35
N ILE A 347 22.98 -9.51 30.38
CA ILE A 347 21.81 -8.62 30.29
C ILE A 347 22.07 -7.42 29.37
N ARG A 348 23.26 -6.83 29.44
CA ARG A 348 23.66 -5.74 28.54
C ARG A 348 23.55 -6.16 27.09
N LEU A 349 24.10 -7.33 26.73
CA LEU A 349 24.00 -7.89 25.38
C LEU A 349 22.56 -8.24 25.00
N ARG A 350 21.77 -8.82 25.92
CA ARG A 350 20.35 -9.11 25.71
C ARG A 350 19.57 -7.87 25.29
N ASN A 351 19.83 -6.74 25.94
CA ASN A 351 19.13 -5.47 25.73
C ASN A 351 19.50 -4.78 24.40
N GLU A 352 20.47 -5.30 23.65
CA GLU A 352 20.75 -4.88 22.27
C GLU A 352 19.70 -5.44 21.28
N TYR A 353 19.01 -6.53 21.62
CA TYR A 353 17.98 -7.17 20.79
C TYR A 353 16.58 -6.64 21.13
N THR A 354 15.79 -6.30 20.10
CA THR A 354 14.43 -5.76 20.23
C THR A 354 13.47 -6.43 19.25
N GLU A 355 12.17 -6.25 19.42
CA GLU A 355 11.14 -6.70 18.45
C GLU A 355 11.40 -6.18 17.03
N ARG A 356 12.12 -5.06 16.89
CA ARG A 356 12.42 -4.44 15.59
C ARG A 356 13.82 -4.78 15.05
N GLY A 357 14.51 -5.74 15.66
CA GLY A 357 15.90 -6.06 15.33
C GLY A 357 16.90 -5.59 16.38
N ILE A 358 18.19 -5.62 16.03
CA ILE A 358 19.28 -5.18 16.91
C ILE A 358 19.38 -3.64 16.90
N LYS A 359 19.56 -3.00 18.07
CA LYS A 359 19.64 -1.54 18.21
C LYS A 359 20.70 -0.87 17.34
N LYS A 360 21.85 -1.52 17.13
CA LYS A 360 22.97 -1.04 16.30
C LYS A 360 22.88 -1.47 14.83
N ASN A 361 21.71 -1.89 14.35
CA ASN A 361 21.61 -2.48 13.02
C ASN A 361 21.62 -1.42 11.92
N ASP A 362 22.46 -1.64 10.91
CA ASP A 362 22.48 -0.90 9.64
C ASP A 362 21.31 -1.30 8.70
N GLY A 363 20.20 -1.80 9.27
CA GLY A 363 19.03 -2.30 8.53
C GLY A 363 19.13 -3.73 7.97
N LYS A 364 20.12 -4.54 8.36
CA LYS A 364 20.39 -5.87 7.76
C LYS A 364 19.90 -7.04 8.62
N TYR A 365 18.74 -7.61 8.28
CA TYR A 365 18.15 -8.73 9.04
C TYR A 365 19.04 -9.98 9.10
N TYR A 366 19.77 -10.33 8.04
CA TYR A 366 20.66 -11.51 8.04
C TYR A 366 21.72 -11.46 9.16
N LYS A 367 22.28 -10.27 9.41
CA LYS A 367 23.27 -10.05 10.48
C LYS A 367 22.60 -10.20 11.84
N SER A 368 21.36 -9.72 11.96
CA SER A 368 20.57 -9.83 13.18
C SER A 368 20.22 -11.28 13.51
N VAL A 369 19.77 -12.07 12.53
CA VAL A 369 19.48 -13.51 12.67
C VAL A 369 20.72 -14.28 13.14
N LYS A 370 21.88 -14.04 12.50
CA LYS A 370 23.13 -14.69 12.90
C LYS A 370 23.51 -14.38 14.35
N LEU A 371 23.53 -13.10 14.71
CA LEU A 371 23.97 -12.65 16.04
C LEU A 371 23.03 -13.12 17.15
N ILE A 372 21.71 -13.04 16.96
CA ILE A 372 20.75 -13.49 17.98
C ILE A 372 20.80 -15.01 18.15
N SER A 373 21.00 -15.78 17.06
CA SER A 373 21.21 -17.23 17.14
C SER A 373 22.46 -17.58 17.95
N GLU A 374 23.61 -16.99 17.61
CA GLU A 374 24.86 -17.18 18.35
C GLU A 374 24.75 -16.76 19.81
N TYR A 375 23.99 -15.70 20.09
CA TYR A 375 23.74 -15.24 21.45
C TYR A 375 22.87 -16.22 22.24
N ILE A 376 21.76 -16.69 21.66
CA ILE A 376 20.88 -17.71 22.27
C ILE A 376 21.68 -18.98 22.59
N ASP A 377 22.57 -19.42 21.69
CA ASP A 377 23.42 -20.59 21.91
C ASP A 377 24.46 -20.38 23.03
N LYS A 378 24.88 -19.13 23.25
CA LYS A 378 25.83 -18.73 24.31
C LYS A 378 25.18 -18.45 25.65
N ILE A 379 23.88 -18.16 25.71
CA ILE A 379 23.17 -18.07 27.00
C ILE A 379 23.31 -19.44 27.65
N SER A 380 24.16 -19.50 28.67
CA SER A 380 24.46 -20.75 29.37
C SER A 380 23.16 -21.38 29.85
N ARG A 381 23.06 -22.72 29.73
CA ARG A 381 21.88 -23.46 30.23
C ARG A 381 21.63 -23.23 31.73
N ASP A 382 22.64 -22.75 32.47
CA ASP A 382 22.58 -22.45 33.90
C ASP A 382 22.31 -20.96 34.23
N PHE A 383 22.09 -20.06 33.25
CA PHE A 383 21.95 -18.62 33.52
C PHE A 383 20.86 -18.31 34.55
N MET A 384 19.68 -18.91 34.39
CA MET A 384 18.57 -18.75 35.33
C MET A 384 18.90 -19.34 36.71
N GLN A 385 19.61 -20.47 36.76
CA GLN A 385 20.07 -21.07 38.01
C GLN A 385 21.08 -20.16 38.74
N LYS A 386 21.99 -19.52 38.01
CA LYS A 386 22.93 -18.53 38.56
C LYS A 386 22.18 -17.31 39.12
N TYR A 387 21.18 -16.81 38.39
CA TYR A 387 20.31 -15.73 38.86
C TYR A 387 19.57 -16.09 40.14
N ASP A 388 18.93 -17.26 40.20
CA ASP A 388 18.21 -17.73 41.38
C ASP A 388 19.15 -17.88 42.59
N THR A 389 20.36 -18.39 42.35
CA THR A 389 21.40 -18.53 43.37
C THR A 389 21.84 -17.16 43.91
N LEU A 390 22.08 -16.18 43.05
CA LEU A 390 22.42 -14.82 43.47
C LEU A 390 21.29 -14.13 44.24
N SER A 391 20.04 -14.33 43.79
CA SER A 391 18.86 -13.83 44.50
C SER A 391 18.78 -14.42 45.92
N MET A 392 19.09 -15.72 46.07
CA MET A 392 19.17 -16.38 47.37
C MET A 392 20.30 -15.82 48.24
N MET A 393 21.51 -15.63 47.67
CA MET A 393 22.63 -15.02 48.39
C MET A 393 22.30 -13.61 48.88
N LYS A 394 21.67 -12.78 48.04
CA LYS A 394 21.26 -11.42 48.42
C LYS A 394 20.40 -11.43 49.67
N LYS A 395 19.31 -12.22 49.66
CA LYS A 395 18.41 -12.34 50.82
C LYS A 395 19.14 -12.83 52.07
N MET A 396 20.11 -13.72 51.88
CA MET A 396 20.91 -14.25 52.98
C MET A 396 21.83 -13.20 53.57
N VAL A 397 22.49 -12.39 52.73
CA VAL A 397 23.32 -11.26 53.17
C VAL A 397 22.46 -10.22 53.89
N GLU A 398 21.29 -9.87 53.38
CA GLU A 398 20.35 -8.95 54.06
C GLU A 398 19.97 -9.46 55.46
N GLN A 399 19.68 -10.77 55.59
CA GLN A 399 19.41 -11.40 56.89
C GLN A 399 20.63 -11.39 57.81
N ILE A 400 21.83 -11.72 57.28
CA ILE A 400 23.07 -11.67 58.03
C ILE A 400 23.34 -10.25 58.53
N SER A 401 23.13 -9.24 57.70
CA SER A 401 23.33 -7.83 58.07
C SER A 401 22.41 -7.40 59.23
N ASP A 402 21.15 -7.83 59.22
CA ASP A 402 20.20 -7.61 60.32
C ASP A 402 20.67 -8.32 61.61
N ASP A 403 21.10 -9.59 61.50
CA ASP A 403 21.60 -10.39 62.62
C ASP A 403 22.89 -9.80 63.21
N LEU A 404 23.84 -9.39 62.36
CA LEU A 404 25.09 -8.71 62.76
C LEU A 404 24.76 -7.47 63.58
N GLN A 405 23.88 -6.61 63.06
CA GLN A 405 23.50 -5.37 63.75
C GLN A 405 22.84 -5.64 65.10
N CYS A 406 21.93 -6.64 65.16
CA CYS A 406 21.25 -7.04 66.38
C CYS A 406 22.25 -7.60 67.42
N VAL A 407 23.18 -8.47 67.00
CA VAL A 407 24.20 -9.07 67.87
C VAL A 407 25.13 -8.00 68.43
N GLU A 408 25.68 -7.13 67.57
CA GLU A 408 26.57 -6.04 67.98
C GLU A 408 25.87 -5.10 68.97
N CYS A 409 24.57 -4.83 68.76
CA CYS A 409 23.79 -4.00 69.66
C CYS A 409 23.51 -4.66 71.02
N SER A 410 23.20 -5.95 71.02
CA SER A 410 22.73 -6.67 72.20
C SER A 410 23.89 -7.08 73.11
N TYR A 411 24.97 -7.59 72.52
CA TYR A 411 26.06 -8.20 73.28
C TYR A 411 27.07 -7.21 73.83
N THR A 412 27.08 -5.96 73.38
CA THR A 412 28.20 -5.07 73.65
C THR A 412 27.82 -3.74 74.31
N TYR A 413 28.81 -3.07 74.92
CA TYR A 413 28.72 -1.70 75.46
C TYR A 413 30.07 -0.98 75.34
N TYR A 414 30.09 0.35 75.26
CA TYR A 414 31.32 1.14 75.26
C TYR A 414 31.74 1.49 76.68
N ARG A 415 32.92 1.03 77.12
CA ARG A 415 33.46 1.38 78.43
C ARG A 415 34.29 2.67 78.34
N GLY A 416 33.93 3.71 79.11
CA GLY A 416 34.73 4.93 79.32
C GLY A 416 33.98 6.26 79.10
N GLN A 417 34.40 7.32 79.80
CA GLN A 417 33.97 8.69 79.49
C GLN A 417 34.71 9.17 78.24
N GLN A 418 33.94 9.53 77.20
CA GLN A 418 34.40 10.08 75.91
C GLN A 418 35.11 9.08 74.97
N GLY A 419 34.29 8.38 74.16
CA GLY A 419 34.70 7.89 72.85
C GLY A 419 35.13 6.42 72.78
N TYR A 420 34.32 5.62 72.08
CA TYR A 420 34.68 4.45 71.26
C TYR A 420 36.09 3.85 71.45
N LYS A 421 36.42 3.24 72.61
CA LYS A 421 37.76 2.61 72.77
C LYS A 421 37.76 1.10 73.04
N ASP A 422 36.84 0.55 73.82
CA ASP A 422 36.81 -0.90 74.05
C ASP A 422 35.39 -1.49 73.91
N ASN A 423 35.24 -2.42 72.96
CA ASN A 423 34.00 -3.15 72.74
C ASN A 423 33.98 -4.40 73.66
N VAL A 424 33.30 -4.34 74.81
CA VAL A 424 33.33 -5.41 75.81
C VAL A 424 32.00 -6.20 75.81
N PRO A 425 32.04 -7.55 75.74
CA PRO A 425 30.82 -8.36 75.82
C PRO A 425 30.20 -8.29 77.22
N LYS A 426 28.90 -7.99 77.29
CA LYS A 426 28.09 -7.93 78.52
C LYS A 426 27.75 -9.31 79.06
N ILE A 427 27.52 -10.27 78.17
CA ILE A 427 27.14 -11.66 78.44
C ILE A 427 27.84 -12.56 77.41
N HIS A 428 27.93 -13.86 77.71
CA HIS A 428 28.48 -14.89 76.82
C HIS A 428 29.84 -14.51 76.19
N LYS A 429 30.82 -14.20 77.04
CA LYS A 429 32.12 -13.66 76.61
C LYS A 429 32.84 -14.59 75.63
N ASN A 430 32.85 -15.90 75.88
CA ASN A 430 33.60 -16.82 75.02
C ASN A 430 32.88 -17.02 73.68
N ALA A 431 31.55 -17.11 73.68
CA ALA A 431 30.77 -17.20 72.46
C ALA A 431 30.87 -15.93 71.61
N TYR A 432 30.86 -14.74 72.23
CA TYR A 432 31.03 -13.48 71.49
C TYR A 432 32.42 -13.32 70.88
N ASN A 433 33.48 -13.68 71.62
CA ASN A 433 34.83 -13.67 71.07
C ASN A 433 35.00 -14.71 69.95
N ALA A 434 34.37 -15.88 70.09
CA ALA A 434 34.35 -16.89 69.04
C ALA A 434 33.58 -16.39 67.80
N TYR A 435 32.44 -15.73 68.00
CA TYR A 435 31.66 -15.11 66.94
C TYR A 435 32.47 -14.10 66.13
N LEU A 436 33.23 -13.21 66.77
CA LEU A 436 34.12 -12.28 66.07
C LEU A 436 35.17 -13.01 65.23
N ALA A 437 35.88 -13.98 65.81
CA ALA A 437 36.91 -14.75 65.11
C ALA A 437 36.34 -15.57 63.93
N THR A 438 35.16 -16.17 64.11
CA THR A 438 34.50 -16.98 63.08
C THR A 438 33.93 -16.12 61.95
N THR A 439 33.31 -14.97 62.27
CA THR A 439 32.79 -14.05 61.25
C THR A 439 33.92 -13.41 60.43
N GLU A 440 35.05 -13.07 61.05
CA GLU A 440 36.25 -12.62 60.35
C GLU A 440 36.82 -13.71 59.44
N TYR A 441 36.99 -14.94 59.95
CA TYR A 441 37.44 -16.09 59.17
C TYR A 441 36.57 -16.37 57.94
N LEU A 442 35.24 -16.37 58.11
CA LEU A 442 34.31 -16.59 57.01
C LEU A 442 34.36 -15.45 55.99
N THR A 443 34.53 -14.20 56.45
CA THR A 443 34.65 -13.04 55.56
C THR A 443 35.90 -13.15 54.68
N LEU A 444 37.05 -13.47 55.27
CA LEU A 444 38.30 -13.67 54.54
C LEU A 444 38.22 -14.85 53.57
N SER A 445 37.45 -15.89 53.92
CA SER A 445 37.28 -17.08 53.10
C SER A 445 36.47 -16.85 51.82
N LEU A 446 35.80 -15.71 51.68
CA LEU A 446 35.01 -15.36 50.48
C LEU A 446 35.88 -14.95 49.28
N GLU A 447 37.13 -14.54 49.51
CA GLU A 447 38.00 -14.04 48.45
C GLU A 447 38.31 -15.13 47.40
N GLY A 448 38.08 -14.82 46.12
CA GLY A 448 38.39 -15.71 45.00
C GLY A 448 37.49 -16.96 44.89
N LYS A 449 36.40 -17.05 45.65
CA LYS A 449 35.47 -18.18 45.62
C LYS A 449 34.49 -18.09 44.46
N ASN A 450 34.15 -19.25 43.89
CA ASN A 450 33.10 -19.34 42.87
C ASN A 450 31.70 -19.24 43.49
N LEU A 451 30.67 -19.13 42.65
CA LEU A 451 29.27 -18.95 43.09
C LEU A 451 28.82 -20.02 44.11
N SER A 452 29.08 -21.29 43.86
CA SER A 452 28.64 -22.36 44.77
C SER A 452 29.38 -22.33 46.11
N GLU A 453 30.68 -22.01 46.08
CA GLU A 453 31.51 -21.89 47.28
C GLU A 453 31.10 -20.69 48.13
N THR A 454 30.85 -19.53 47.49
CA THR A 454 30.35 -18.32 48.15
C THR A 454 29.01 -18.60 48.85
N LEU A 455 28.10 -19.36 48.22
CA LEU A 455 26.81 -19.70 48.82
C LEU A 455 26.99 -20.52 50.10
N ALA A 456 27.87 -21.53 50.05
CA ALA A 456 28.15 -22.40 51.20
C ALA A 456 28.73 -21.60 52.38
N ILE A 457 29.64 -20.67 52.11
CA ILE A 457 30.23 -19.80 53.15
C ILE A 457 29.16 -18.87 53.74
N LEU A 458 28.31 -18.26 52.91
CA LEU A 458 27.21 -17.41 53.38
C LEU A 458 26.22 -18.19 54.25
N GLN A 459 25.92 -19.46 53.92
CA GLN A 459 25.04 -20.31 54.74
C GLN A 459 25.63 -20.57 56.13
N GLN A 460 26.93 -20.81 56.20
CA GLN A 460 27.64 -20.95 57.47
C GLN A 460 27.61 -19.64 58.26
N TYR A 461 27.85 -18.51 57.59
CA TYR A 461 27.80 -17.17 58.21
C TYR A 461 26.41 -16.85 58.77
N ALA A 462 25.36 -17.12 58.00
CA ALA A 462 23.97 -16.97 58.42
C ALA A 462 23.66 -17.82 59.65
N THR A 463 24.13 -19.06 59.67
CA THR A 463 23.96 -19.96 60.81
C THR A 463 24.62 -19.41 62.07
N VAL A 464 25.89 -18.98 61.96
CA VAL A 464 26.67 -18.40 63.06
C VAL A 464 25.97 -17.14 63.62
N SER A 465 25.56 -16.23 62.74
CA SER A 465 24.95 -14.94 63.13
C SER A 465 23.57 -15.13 63.75
N SER A 466 22.72 -15.97 63.15
CA SER A 466 21.39 -16.27 63.65
C SER A 466 21.44 -16.97 65.01
N LYS A 467 22.33 -17.95 65.20
CA LYS A 467 22.52 -18.62 66.50
C LYS A 467 22.99 -17.64 67.57
N MET A 468 23.98 -16.81 67.25
CA MET A 468 24.47 -15.81 68.20
C MET A 468 23.35 -14.86 68.66
N ARG A 469 22.50 -14.40 67.73
CA ARG A 469 21.31 -13.61 68.04
C ARG A 469 20.34 -14.36 68.96
N LYS A 470 19.98 -15.61 68.62
CA LYS A 470 19.07 -16.45 69.41
C LYS A 470 19.58 -16.73 70.82
N TRP A 471 20.88 -16.94 70.96
CA TRP A 471 21.49 -17.27 72.25
C TRP A 471 21.50 -16.11 73.23
N TYR A 472 21.24 -14.87 72.80
CA TYR A 472 21.31 -13.69 73.66
C TYR A 472 20.46 -13.81 74.94
N SER A 473 19.27 -14.38 74.82
CA SER A 473 18.32 -14.55 75.92
C SER A 473 18.37 -15.92 76.59
N LYS A 474 19.33 -16.78 76.23
CA LYS A 474 19.41 -18.18 76.64
C LYS A 474 20.63 -18.43 77.54
N LYS A 475 20.55 -19.47 78.38
CA LYS A 475 21.69 -19.91 79.21
C LYS A 475 22.55 -20.91 78.43
N ILE A 476 23.68 -20.46 77.92
CA ILE A 476 24.55 -21.28 77.05
C ILE A 476 25.82 -21.82 77.73
N THR A 477 25.77 -22.12 79.03
CA THR A 477 26.95 -22.52 79.83
C THR A 477 27.75 -23.71 79.26
N PRO A 478 27.13 -24.80 78.74
CA PRO A 478 27.87 -25.89 78.11
C PRO A 478 28.65 -25.43 76.88
N ILE A 479 28.02 -24.61 76.03
CA ILE A 479 28.60 -24.07 74.79
C ILE A 479 29.76 -23.11 75.11
N GLU A 480 29.62 -22.25 76.13
CA GLU A 480 30.71 -21.38 76.61
C GLU A 480 31.97 -22.15 77.02
N LYS A 481 31.81 -23.35 77.61
CA LYS A 481 32.96 -24.22 77.95
C LYS A 481 33.63 -24.80 76.71
N LEU A 482 32.87 -25.10 75.66
CA LEU A 482 33.41 -25.56 74.38
C LEU A 482 34.22 -24.45 73.71
N PHE A 483 33.66 -23.24 73.62
CA PHE A 483 34.37 -22.10 73.03
C PHE A 483 35.64 -21.72 73.80
N LYS A 484 35.65 -21.86 75.13
CA LYS A 484 36.86 -21.62 75.93
C LYS A 484 38.03 -22.54 75.55
N LYS A 485 37.74 -23.76 75.07
CA LYS A 485 38.74 -24.76 74.68
C LYS A 485 39.12 -24.69 73.21
N ALA A 486 38.34 -23.97 72.38
CA ALA A 486 38.57 -23.90 70.95
C ALA A 486 39.64 -22.84 70.62
N GLU A 487 40.77 -23.28 70.08
CA GLU A 487 41.90 -22.40 69.75
C GLU A 487 41.79 -21.82 68.33
N THR A 488 41.37 -22.62 67.35
CA THR A 488 41.28 -22.21 65.93
C THR A 488 39.90 -21.68 65.54
N SER A 489 39.83 -20.92 64.45
CA SER A 489 38.57 -20.40 63.91
C SER A 489 37.67 -21.49 63.34
N GLU A 490 38.26 -22.56 62.79
CA GLU A 490 37.57 -23.75 62.29
C GLU A 490 36.91 -24.53 63.42
N ALA A 491 37.61 -24.72 64.55
CA ALA A 491 37.05 -25.39 65.72
C ALA A 491 35.89 -24.58 66.32
N LYS A 492 36.00 -23.24 66.32
CA LYS A 492 34.92 -22.33 66.75
C LYS A 492 33.72 -22.42 65.80
N LEU A 493 33.97 -22.44 64.48
CA LEU A 493 32.93 -22.61 63.48
C LEU A 493 32.20 -23.95 63.64
N ASP A 494 32.93 -25.06 63.82
CA ASP A 494 32.33 -26.38 64.05
C ASP A 494 31.40 -26.39 65.27
N ILE A 495 31.80 -25.73 66.36
CA ILE A 495 30.93 -25.57 67.54
C ILE A 495 29.64 -24.83 67.18
N PHE A 496 29.72 -23.72 66.44
CA PHE A 496 28.53 -23.00 65.97
C PHE A 496 27.64 -23.84 65.07
N LEU A 497 28.20 -24.69 64.19
CA LEU A 497 27.40 -25.50 63.27
C LEU A 497 26.70 -26.66 64.00
N ASN A 498 27.41 -27.35 64.89
CA ASN A 498 26.95 -28.63 65.45
C ASN A 498 26.29 -28.54 66.83
N ASN A 499 26.33 -27.39 67.51
CA ASN A 499 25.75 -27.23 68.84
C ASN A 499 24.63 -26.18 68.81
N ASP A 500 23.57 -26.44 69.57
CA ASP A 500 22.52 -25.45 69.83
C ASP A 500 22.00 -25.63 71.26
N VAL A 501 21.15 -24.71 71.71
CA VAL A 501 20.41 -24.83 72.96
C VAL A 501 19.00 -25.39 72.70
N GLU A 502 18.55 -26.29 73.56
CA GLU A 502 17.13 -26.74 73.57
C GLU A 502 16.16 -25.57 73.89
#